data_AF-A0A2P7TZD4-F1
#
_entry.id   AF-A0A2P7TZD4-F1
#
_cell.length_a   1.000
_cell.length_b   1.000
_cell.length_c   1.000
_cell.angle_alpha   90.00
_cell.angle_beta   90.00
_cell.angle_gamma   90.00
#
_symmetry.space_group_name_H-M   'P 1'
#
loop_
_entity.id
_entity.type
_entity.pdbx_description
1 polymer ?
#
loop_
_entity_poly.entity_id
_entity_poly.type
_entity_poly.pdbx_seq_one_letter_code
_entity_poly.pdbx_strand_id
1 'polypeptide(L)'
;MCLMLPYKDDLASMEHLFFMLKAGGKCQRFCEHNGNSVVVMPGESSCATIHDKDIRIYCISALMAARNRGKPLNRTVRFTAYDFLVSPNRPTTGANYNLLREFLCRIAGIRIVTSIKTGSYRQESNLGLLDKIDIIYKDETDENNLIIAIEVTFPDWLYQLIETQRVKTILPDYFRLRKPLDRRIYELCGKQADWTVFLDLLHKKSGSTSTLYRFRQAIKELVASNDLPDYRLQYYEKKDITKEKPNFINSVEKEKILSWAL
;
A
#
# COMPACT_ATOMS: atom_id res chain seq x y z
N MET A 1 24.45 2.74 6.97
CA MET A 1 23.66 3.50 5.98
C MET A 1 22.20 3.59 6.42
N CYS A 2 21.97 4.13 7.62
CA CYS A 2 20.63 4.32 8.19
C CYS A 2 20.44 5.84 8.29
N LEU A 3 20.03 6.45 7.18
CA LEU A 3 19.49 7.81 7.23
C LEU A 3 18.00 7.64 7.07
N MET A 4 17.29 8.06 8.11
CA MET A 4 15.84 8.17 8.26
C MET A 4 15.26 8.93 7.07
N LEU A 5 15.12 8.25 5.94
CA LEU A 5 14.54 8.80 4.73
C LEU A 5 13.02 8.69 4.88
N PRO A 6 12.26 9.74 4.53
CA PRO A 6 10.82 9.67 4.57
C PRO A 6 10.35 8.60 3.58
N TYR A 7 9.56 7.64 4.07
CA TYR A 7 9.01 6.59 3.22
C TYR A 7 8.03 7.19 2.21
N LYS A 8 8.01 6.59 1.02
CA LYS A 8 7.21 7.03 -0.13
C LYS A 8 6.35 5.89 -0.64
N ASP A 9 5.09 6.19 -0.82
CA ASP A 9 4.09 5.29 -1.39
C ASP A 9 3.48 5.89 -2.66
N ASP A 10 3.05 5.08 -3.62
CA ASP A 10 2.49 5.57 -4.88
C ASP A 10 0.98 5.83 -4.78
N LEU A 11 0.51 6.93 -5.39
CA LEU A 11 -0.90 7.30 -5.31
C LEU A 11 -1.83 6.31 -6.04
N ALA A 12 -1.36 5.66 -7.11
CA ALA A 12 -2.17 4.74 -7.89
C ALA A 12 -2.64 3.53 -7.07
N SER A 13 -1.77 2.95 -6.24
CA SER A 13 -2.11 1.85 -5.33
C SER A 13 -2.97 2.27 -4.13
N MET A 14 -3.02 3.57 -3.82
CA MET A 14 -3.93 4.10 -2.80
C MET A 14 -5.34 4.29 -3.38
N GLU A 15 -5.42 4.78 -4.62
CA GLU A 15 -6.67 4.96 -5.36
C GLU A 15 -7.31 3.64 -5.76
N HIS A 16 -6.50 2.70 -6.27
CA HIS A 16 -6.96 1.40 -6.75
C HIS A 16 -6.67 0.29 -5.74
N LEU A 17 -7.56 -0.69 -5.65
CA LEU A 17 -7.45 -1.83 -4.73
C LEU A 17 -6.49 -2.90 -5.28
N PHE A 18 -5.19 -2.58 -5.39
CA PHE A 18 -4.16 -3.54 -5.83
C PHE A 18 -3.83 -4.61 -4.79
N PHE A 19 -4.04 -4.30 -3.50
CA PHE A 19 -3.67 -5.16 -2.40
C PHE A 19 -4.91 -5.51 -1.55
N MET A 20 -5.01 -6.77 -1.13
CA MET A 20 -6.12 -7.25 -0.31
C MET A 20 -5.90 -6.95 1.17
N LEU A 21 -6.98 -6.73 1.92
CA LEU A 21 -6.86 -6.60 3.39
C LEU A 21 -6.49 -7.92 4.06
N LYS A 22 -6.87 -9.08 3.50
CA LYS A 22 -6.58 -10.39 4.10
C LYS A 22 -6.22 -11.40 3.02
N ALA A 23 -5.30 -12.32 3.35
CA ALA A 23 -4.99 -13.48 2.54
C ALA A 23 -6.21 -14.42 2.40
N GLY A 24 -6.27 -15.18 1.30
CA GLY A 24 -7.31 -16.19 1.05
C GLY A 24 -8.64 -15.68 0.49
N GLY A 25 -8.73 -14.40 0.11
CA GLY A 25 -9.89 -13.86 -0.63
C GLY A 25 -9.81 -14.12 -2.14
N LYS A 26 -10.95 -14.03 -2.85
CA LYS A 26 -10.95 -13.97 -4.32
C LYS A 26 -10.32 -12.65 -4.77
N CYS A 27 -9.22 -12.73 -5.53
CA CYS A 27 -8.44 -11.55 -5.92
C CYS A 27 -9.02 -10.73 -7.05
N GLN A 28 -9.97 -11.27 -7.81
CA GLN A 28 -10.50 -10.55 -8.95
C GLN A 28 -11.31 -9.35 -8.46
N ARG A 29 -10.67 -8.19 -8.50
CA ARG A 29 -11.29 -6.91 -8.20
C ARG A 29 -11.41 -6.12 -9.48
N PHE A 30 -12.64 -5.78 -9.80
CA PHE A 30 -13.00 -4.93 -10.92
C PHE A 30 -13.31 -3.56 -10.35
N CYS A 31 -12.55 -2.55 -10.76
CA CYS A 31 -12.87 -1.16 -10.53
C CYS A 31 -13.14 -0.53 -11.89
N GLU A 32 -14.36 -0.06 -12.11
CA GLU A 32 -14.71 0.71 -13.30
C GLU A 32 -15.00 2.16 -12.89
N HIS A 33 -14.39 3.09 -13.61
CA HIS A 33 -14.61 4.51 -13.44
C HIS A 33 -14.57 5.19 -14.80
N ASN A 34 -15.67 5.87 -15.18
CA ASN A 34 -15.78 6.64 -16.41
C ASN A 34 -15.42 5.86 -17.70
N GLY A 35 -15.80 4.57 -17.77
CA GLY A 35 -15.52 3.69 -18.91
C GLY A 35 -14.10 3.12 -18.96
N ASN A 36 -13.26 3.44 -17.97
CA ASN A 36 -11.98 2.76 -17.75
C ASN A 36 -12.16 1.68 -16.69
N SER A 37 -11.56 0.51 -16.91
CA SER A 37 -11.58 -0.59 -15.96
C SER A 37 -10.17 -1.01 -15.55
N VAL A 38 -10.05 -1.42 -14.30
CA VAL A 38 -8.83 -1.99 -13.72
C VAL A 38 -9.22 -3.30 -13.05
N VAL A 39 -8.57 -4.38 -13.49
CA VAL A 39 -8.76 -5.73 -12.98
C VAL A 39 -7.45 -6.24 -12.40
N VAL A 40 -7.46 -6.60 -11.12
CA VAL A 40 -6.31 -7.23 -10.47
C VAL A 40 -6.52 -8.75 -10.51
N MET A 41 -5.57 -9.46 -11.10
CA MET A 41 -5.58 -10.92 -11.23
C MET A 41 -4.44 -11.50 -10.41
N PRO A 42 -4.73 -12.48 -9.52
CA PRO A 42 -3.68 -13.18 -8.81
C PRO A 42 -2.93 -14.11 -9.77
N GLY A 43 -1.70 -14.46 -9.43
CA GLY A 43 -1.03 -15.61 -10.05
C GLY A 43 -1.56 -16.94 -9.50
N GLU A 44 -0.81 -18.02 -9.70
CA GLU A 44 -1.08 -19.32 -9.05
C GLU A 44 -1.00 -19.22 -7.52
N SER A 45 -0.19 -18.29 -7.03
CA SER A 45 -0.09 -17.96 -5.62
C SER A 45 -1.31 -17.14 -5.14
N SER A 46 -1.65 -17.27 -3.86
CA SER A 46 -2.68 -16.46 -3.20
C SER A 46 -2.52 -14.94 -3.43
N CYS A 47 -3.59 -14.18 -3.28
CA CYS A 47 -3.56 -12.70 -3.36
C CYS A 47 -2.48 -12.01 -2.55
N ALA A 48 -1.84 -10.97 -3.11
CA ALA A 48 -1.06 -10.06 -2.29
C ALA A 48 -1.95 -9.29 -1.31
N THR A 49 -1.44 -9.14 -0.10
CA THR A 49 -2.07 -8.40 0.98
C THR A 49 -1.51 -6.99 1.10
N ILE A 50 -2.15 -6.11 1.87
CA ILE A 50 -1.62 -4.76 2.12
C ILE A 50 -0.24 -4.77 2.79
N HIS A 51 0.13 -5.86 3.50
CA HIS A 51 1.47 -6.00 4.06
C HIS A 51 2.52 -6.34 2.99
N ASP A 52 2.11 -6.89 1.87
CA ASP A 52 3.00 -7.18 0.74
C ASP A 52 3.42 -5.88 0.03
N LYS A 53 2.64 -4.81 0.19
CA LYS A 53 2.96 -3.48 -0.31
C LYS A 53 4.26 -2.90 0.26
N ASP A 54 4.74 -3.40 1.41
CA ASP A 54 5.94 -2.88 2.08
C ASP A 54 7.18 -2.88 1.15
N ILE A 55 7.32 -3.86 0.24
CA ILE A 55 8.43 -3.87 -0.74
C ILE A 55 8.35 -2.71 -1.72
N ARG A 56 7.14 -2.36 -2.14
CA ARG A 56 6.90 -1.28 -3.09
C ARG A 56 7.22 0.04 -2.41
N ILE A 57 6.73 0.25 -1.19
CA ILE A 57 7.07 1.41 -0.37
C ILE A 57 8.60 1.52 -0.20
N TYR A 58 9.26 0.43 0.19
CA TYR A 58 10.71 0.40 0.39
C TYR A 58 11.48 0.81 -0.88
N CYS A 59 11.19 0.16 -2.01
CA CYS A 59 11.89 0.42 -3.27
C CYS A 59 11.59 1.81 -3.84
N ILE A 60 10.35 2.30 -3.75
CA ILE A 60 10.01 3.69 -4.16
C ILE A 60 10.75 4.69 -3.29
N SER A 61 10.84 4.45 -1.98
CA SER A 61 11.58 5.31 -1.05
C SER A 61 13.06 5.39 -1.42
N ALA A 62 13.67 4.25 -1.77
CA ALA A 62 15.06 4.19 -2.22
C ALA A 62 15.29 4.97 -3.53
N LEU A 63 14.40 4.83 -4.51
CA LEU A 63 14.47 5.58 -5.77
C LEU A 63 14.31 7.08 -5.55
N MET A 64 13.32 7.50 -4.76
CA MET A 64 13.11 8.92 -4.46
C MET A 64 14.31 9.51 -3.71
N ALA A 65 14.93 8.75 -2.81
CA ALA A 65 16.15 9.17 -2.13
C ALA A 65 17.35 9.29 -3.09
N ALA A 66 17.50 8.37 -4.04
CA ALA A 66 18.53 8.45 -5.08
C ALA A 66 18.34 9.69 -5.96
N ARG A 67 17.10 9.95 -6.39
CA ARG A 67 16.73 11.15 -7.15
C ARG A 67 17.05 12.44 -6.40
N ASN A 68 16.67 12.52 -5.12
CA ASN A 68 16.92 13.69 -4.29
C ASN A 68 18.43 13.97 -4.11
N ARG A 69 19.28 12.96 -4.31
CA ARG A 69 20.75 13.09 -4.31
C ARG A 69 21.34 13.33 -5.71
N GLY A 70 20.50 13.58 -6.72
CA GLY A 70 20.94 13.79 -8.10
C GLY A 70 21.52 12.54 -8.79
N LYS A 71 21.27 11.34 -8.27
CA LYS A 71 21.72 10.10 -8.91
C LYS A 71 20.80 9.72 -10.07
N PRO A 72 21.32 9.09 -11.14
CA PRO A 72 20.49 8.55 -12.20
C PRO A 72 19.53 7.51 -11.60
N LEU A 73 18.26 7.61 -11.99
CA LEU A 73 17.26 6.62 -11.62
C LEU A 73 17.44 5.37 -12.48
N ASN A 74 17.33 4.21 -11.84
CA ASN A 74 17.27 2.92 -12.51
C ASN A 74 15.91 2.30 -12.20
N ARG A 75 15.29 1.65 -13.18
CA ARG A 75 14.04 0.90 -13.01
C ARG A 75 14.21 -0.32 -12.09
N THR A 76 15.45 -0.80 -11.94
CA THR A 76 15.81 -1.90 -11.05
C THR A 76 16.46 -1.40 -9.77
N VAL A 77 15.94 -1.82 -8.63
CA VAL A 77 16.47 -1.52 -7.29
C VAL A 77 17.09 -2.77 -6.69
N ARG A 78 18.36 -2.68 -6.30
CA ARG A 78 19.12 -3.74 -5.61
C ARG A 78 19.30 -3.41 -4.13
N PHE A 79 19.03 -4.38 -3.26
CA PHE A 79 19.19 -4.26 -1.80
C PHE A 79 19.44 -5.63 -1.16
N THR A 80 19.88 -5.64 0.11
CA THR A 80 20.02 -6.89 0.87
C THR A 80 18.71 -7.26 1.57
N ALA A 81 18.48 -8.56 1.76
CA ALA A 81 17.32 -9.03 2.52
C ALA A 81 17.31 -8.48 3.96
N TYR A 82 18.49 -8.33 4.58
CA TYR A 82 18.64 -7.74 5.90
C TYR A 82 18.14 -6.29 5.95
N ASP A 83 18.59 -5.45 5.01
CA ASP A 83 18.17 -4.03 4.96
C ASP A 83 16.64 -3.91 4.77
N PHE A 84 16.06 -4.77 3.92
CA PHE A 84 14.62 -4.79 3.72
C PHE A 84 13.84 -5.28 4.93
N LEU A 85 14.35 -6.23 5.72
CA LEU A 85 13.64 -6.72 6.91
C LEU A 85 13.71 -5.72 8.06
N VAL A 86 14.87 -5.08 8.27
CA VAL A 86 15.06 -4.11 9.36
C VAL A 86 14.24 -2.84 9.14
N SER A 87 14.16 -2.34 7.91
CA SER A 87 13.51 -1.06 7.58
C SER A 87 12.03 -0.96 8.01
N PRO A 88 11.13 -1.89 7.64
CA PRO A 88 9.74 -1.93 8.10
C PRO A 88 9.58 -2.57 9.50
N ASN A 89 10.67 -2.70 10.27
CA ASN A 89 10.68 -3.34 11.60
C ASN A 89 10.10 -4.77 11.58
N ARG A 90 10.52 -5.58 10.60
CA ARG A 90 10.18 -7.00 10.52
C ARG A 90 11.22 -7.82 11.29
N PRO A 91 10.82 -8.94 11.92
CA PRO A 91 11.76 -9.82 12.60
C PRO A 91 12.76 -10.41 11.60
N THR A 92 13.99 -10.68 12.05
CA THR A 92 15.12 -11.14 11.21
C THR A 92 15.58 -12.57 11.55
N THR A 93 14.64 -13.48 11.83
CA THR A 93 14.94 -14.90 12.07
C THR A 93 14.98 -15.68 10.76
N GLY A 94 15.62 -16.86 10.74
CA GLY A 94 15.73 -17.70 9.52
C GLY A 94 14.38 -18.02 8.87
N ALA A 95 13.34 -18.28 9.66
CA ALA A 95 11.97 -18.50 9.15
C ALA A 95 11.44 -17.31 8.33
N ASN A 96 11.86 -16.08 8.63
CA ASN A 96 11.40 -14.90 7.90
C ASN A 96 12.04 -14.75 6.52
N TYR A 97 13.19 -15.39 6.27
CA TYR A 97 13.78 -15.42 4.94
C TYR A 97 12.98 -16.34 4.00
N ASN A 98 12.43 -17.45 4.51
CA ASN A 98 11.49 -18.28 3.75
C ASN A 98 10.18 -17.53 3.47
N LEU A 99 9.62 -16.86 4.49
CA LEU A 99 8.43 -16.02 4.32
C LEU A 99 8.66 -14.86 3.34
N LEU A 100 9.86 -14.28 3.34
CA LEU A 100 10.28 -13.24 2.38
C LEU A 100 10.24 -13.79 0.95
N ARG A 101 10.80 -14.97 0.71
CA ARG A 101 10.75 -15.62 -0.61
C ARG A 101 9.33 -15.88 -1.07
N GLU A 102 8.50 -16.49 -0.22
CA GLU A 102 7.08 -16.76 -0.54
C GLU A 102 6.32 -15.47 -0.87
N PHE A 103 6.56 -14.42 -0.10
CA PHE A 103 6.01 -13.09 -0.34
C PHE A 103 6.47 -12.50 -1.69
N LEU A 104 7.76 -12.57 -2.01
CA LEU A 104 8.31 -12.07 -3.28
C LEU A 104 7.75 -12.83 -4.48
N CYS A 105 7.66 -14.16 -4.40
CA CYS A 105 7.01 -14.98 -5.43
C CYS A 105 5.53 -14.61 -5.60
N ARG A 106 4.82 -14.41 -4.48
CA ARG A 106 3.41 -14.00 -4.48
C ARG A 106 3.18 -12.68 -5.20
N ILE A 107 3.98 -11.66 -4.89
CA ILE A 107 3.80 -10.32 -5.48
C ILE A 107 4.21 -10.28 -6.96
N ALA A 108 5.23 -11.05 -7.36
CA ALA A 108 5.66 -11.15 -8.76
C ALA A 108 4.61 -11.81 -9.68
N GLY A 109 3.78 -12.71 -9.14
CA GLY A 109 2.74 -13.38 -9.90
C GLY A 109 1.51 -12.53 -10.23
N ILE A 110 1.39 -11.32 -9.68
CA ILE A 110 0.18 -10.51 -9.81
C ILE A 110 0.18 -9.72 -11.11
N ARG A 111 -0.96 -9.80 -11.80
CA ARG A 111 -1.22 -9.06 -13.04
C ARG A 111 -2.30 -8.00 -12.82
N ILE A 112 -2.10 -6.84 -13.42
CA ILE A 112 -3.07 -5.76 -13.51
C ILE A 112 -3.48 -5.66 -14.97
N VAL A 113 -4.74 -5.96 -15.25
CA VAL A 113 -5.33 -5.78 -16.58
C VAL A 113 -6.10 -4.46 -16.56
N THR A 114 -5.65 -3.49 -17.33
CA THR A 114 -6.32 -2.20 -17.48
C THR A 114 -6.97 -2.12 -18.84
N SER A 115 -8.20 -1.60 -18.88
CA SER A 115 -8.90 -1.28 -20.11
C SER A 115 -9.22 0.20 -20.11
N ILE A 116 -8.57 0.97 -20.97
CA ILE A 116 -8.67 2.42 -21.02
C ILE A 116 -9.27 2.82 -22.36
N LYS A 117 -10.32 3.64 -22.32
CA LYS A 117 -10.93 4.20 -23.54
C LYS A 117 -10.30 5.57 -23.82
N THR A 118 -9.67 5.70 -24.98
CA THR A 118 -9.02 6.93 -25.42
C THR A 118 -9.69 7.38 -26.71
N GLY A 119 -10.63 8.33 -26.60
CA GLY A 119 -11.38 8.83 -27.74
C GLY A 119 -12.16 7.71 -28.46
N SER A 120 -11.74 7.38 -29.68
CA SER A 120 -12.37 6.39 -30.55
C SER A 120 -11.91 4.95 -30.33
N TYR A 121 -10.80 4.71 -29.62
CA TYR A 121 -10.27 3.35 -29.42
C TYR A 121 -10.20 2.96 -27.95
N ARG A 122 -10.17 1.65 -27.71
CA ARG A 122 -10.01 1.04 -26.39
C ARG A 122 -8.70 0.26 -26.38
N GLN A 123 -7.84 0.54 -25.42
CA GLN A 123 -6.59 -0.17 -25.22
C GLN A 123 -6.72 -1.05 -23.98
N GLU A 124 -6.45 -2.34 -24.15
CA GLU A 124 -6.26 -3.26 -23.05
C GLU A 124 -4.76 -3.50 -22.83
N SER A 125 -4.34 -3.56 -21.58
CA SER A 125 -2.95 -3.78 -21.23
C SER A 125 -2.87 -4.71 -20.02
N ASN A 126 -2.02 -5.73 -20.13
CA ASN A 126 -1.74 -6.68 -19.05
C ASN A 126 -0.35 -6.39 -18.50
N LEU A 127 -0.32 -5.87 -17.27
CA LEU A 127 0.86 -5.31 -16.64
C LEU A 127 1.21 -6.12 -15.39
N GLY A 128 2.49 -6.28 -15.09
CA GLY A 128 2.90 -6.78 -13.77
C GLY A 128 2.61 -5.75 -12.67
N LEU A 129 2.33 -6.23 -11.46
CA LEU A 129 2.43 -5.37 -10.27
C LEU A 129 3.89 -4.99 -9.99
N LEU A 130 4.79 -5.96 -10.22
CA LEU A 130 6.23 -5.83 -10.38
C LEU A 130 6.62 -6.58 -11.67
N ASP A 131 7.63 -6.10 -12.40
CA ASP A 131 8.02 -6.70 -13.69
C ASP A 131 8.92 -7.91 -13.51
N LYS A 132 9.91 -7.80 -12.63
CA LYS A 132 10.90 -8.84 -12.37
C LYS A 132 11.37 -8.77 -10.92
N ILE A 133 11.58 -9.92 -10.31
CA ILE A 133 12.25 -10.05 -9.02
C ILE A 133 13.32 -11.13 -9.16
N ASP A 134 14.57 -10.77 -8.91
CA ASP A 134 15.68 -11.71 -8.82
C ASP A 134 16.12 -11.83 -7.36
N ILE A 135 16.18 -13.06 -6.85
CA ILE A 135 16.73 -13.38 -5.53
C ILE A 135 18.09 -14.03 -5.78
N ILE A 136 19.15 -13.36 -5.34
CA ILE A 136 20.53 -13.76 -5.60
C ILE A 136 21.06 -14.45 -4.35
N TYR A 137 21.52 -15.69 -4.53
CA TYR A 137 22.11 -16.52 -3.49
C TYR A 137 23.64 -16.51 -3.59
N LYS A 138 24.33 -16.72 -2.46
CA LYS A 138 25.80 -16.74 -2.43
C LYS A 138 26.37 -17.98 -3.13
N ASP A 139 25.73 -19.13 -2.97
CA ASP A 139 26.18 -20.43 -3.46
C ASP A 139 24.95 -21.33 -3.71
N GLU A 140 24.95 -22.10 -4.79
CA GLU A 140 23.88 -23.07 -5.11
C GLU A 140 23.97 -24.34 -4.25
N THR A 141 25.14 -24.59 -3.64
CA THR A 141 25.45 -25.83 -2.90
C THR A 141 25.35 -25.69 -1.38
N ASP A 142 25.21 -24.47 -0.85
CA ASP A 142 25.12 -24.21 0.59
C ASP A 142 23.71 -24.53 1.10
N GLU A 143 23.61 -25.49 2.03
CA GLU A 143 22.34 -25.90 2.66
C GLU A 143 21.59 -24.72 3.31
N ASN A 144 22.31 -23.64 3.65
CA ASN A 144 21.73 -22.45 4.27
C ASN A 144 21.15 -21.41 3.28
N ASN A 145 21.41 -21.54 1.97
CA ASN A 145 20.86 -20.68 0.90
C ASN A 145 20.77 -19.18 1.27
N LEU A 146 21.91 -18.59 1.67
CA LEU A 146 21.95 -17.20 2.11
C LEU A 146 21.64 -16.23 0.95
N ILE A 147 20.56 -15.47 1.09
CA ILE A 147 20.19 -14.39 0.16
C ILE A 147 21.18 -13.23 0.32
N ILE A 148 22.01 -12.99 -0.70
CA ILE A 148 22.99 -11.90 -0.71
C ILE A 148 22.41 -10.60 -1.26
N ALA A 149 21.48 -10.71 -2.20
CA ALA A 149 20.84 -9.55 -2.80
C ALA A 149 19.46 -9.90 -3.36
N ILE A 150 18.60 -8.89 -3.39
CA ILE A 150 17.31 -8.93 -4.06
C ILE A 150 17.30 -7.77 -5.05
N GLU A 151 16.92 -8.05 -6.29
CA GLU A 151 16.74 -7.05 -7.33
C GLU A 151 15.26 -7.00 -7.73
N VAL A 152 14.67 -5.82 -7.66
CA VAL A 152 13.26 -5.59 -8.02
C VAL A 152 13.22 -4.62 -9.19
N THR A 153 12.66 -5.06 -10.31
CA THR A 153 12.43 -4.24 -11.50
C THR A 153 10.98 -3.79 -11.53
N PHE A 154 10.78 -2.48 -11.61
CA PHE A 154 9.44 -1.89 -11.68
C PHE A 154 8.85 -1.94 -13.09
N PRO A 155 7.52 -2.05 -13.21
CA PRO A 155 6.84 -1.88 -14.49
C PRO A 155 6.93 -0.43 -14.96
N ASP A 156 6.95 -0.24 -16.27
CA ASP A 156 7.12 1.07 -16.91
C ASP A 156 6.11 2.11 -16.39
N TRP A 157 4.85 1.72 -16.27
CA TRP A 157 3.80 2.61 -15.77
C TRP A 157 4.09 3.12 -14.35
N LEU A 158 4.61 2.26 -13.46
CA LEU A 158 4.91 2.64 -12.09
C LEU A 158 6.17 3.49 -12.02
N TYR A 159 7.18 3.14 -12.83
CA TYR A 159 8.39 3.92 -12.93
C TYR A 159 8.10 5.36 -13.40
N GLN A 160 7.21 5.53 -14.39
CA GLN A 160 6.73 6.85 -14.84
C GLN A 160 5.99 7.63 -13.73
N LEU A 161 5.21 6.95 -12.86
CA LEU A 161 4.59 7.61 -11.70
C LEU A 161 5.62 8.14 -10.70
N ILE A 162 6.72 7.41 -10.51
CA ILE A 162 7.83 7.83 -9.64
C ILE A 162 8.57 9.03 -10.27
N GLU A 163 8.82 8.99 -11.58
CA GLU A 163 9.42 10.11 -12.32
C GLU A 163 8.58 11.39 -12.26
N THR A 164 7.25 11.25 -12.31
CA THR A 164 6.31 12.38 -12.16
C THR A 164 6.01 12.76 -10.71
N GLN A 165 6.70 12.16 -9.73
CA GLN A 165 6.56 12.44 -8.29
C GLN A 165 5.13 12.25 -7.75
N ARG A 166 4.36 11.33 -8.33
CA ARG A 166 3.02 10.96 -7.85
C ARG A 166 3.08 10.03 -6.65
N VAL A 167 3.75 10.49 -5.59
CA VAL A 167 3.97 9.76 -4.35
C VAL A 167 3.44 10.52 -3.13
N LYS A 168 3.06 9.77 -2.09
CA LYS A 168 2.71 10.25 -0.75
C LYS A 168 3.85 9.94 0.22
N THR A 169 4.21 10.90 1.05
CA THR A 169 5.10 10.66 2.19
C THR A 169 4.34 9.95 3.30
N ILE A 170 4.92 8.90 3.87
CA ILE A 170 4.35 8.18 5.01
C ILE A 170 5.37 8.14 6.16
N LEU A 171 4.89 8.16 7.40
CA LEU A 171 5.75 8.04 8.58
C LEU A 171 6.27 6.61 8.78
N PRO A 172 7.44 6.44 9.41
CA PRO A 172 7.94 5.12 9.83
C PRO A 172 6.95 4.34 10.70
N ASP A 173 6.15 5.03 11.52
CA ASP A 173 5.14 4.40 12.38
C ASP A 173 4.03 3.71 11.59
N TYR A 174 3.87 3.99 10.29
CA TYR A 174 2.98 3.24 9.40
C TYR A 174 3.23 1.72 9.48
N PHE A 175 4.49 1.30 9.55
CA PHE A 175 4.82 -0.13 9.58
C PHE A 175 4.41 -0.81 10.90
N ARG A 176 4.19 -0.04 11.97
CA ARG A 176 3.71 -0.55 13.26
C ARG A 176 2.23 -0.93 13.24
N LEU A 177 1.45 -0.41 12.29
CA LEU A 177 0.05 -0.78 12.10
C LEU A 177 -0.05 -2.27 11.73
N ARG A 178 -0.52 -3.09 12.67
CA ARG A 178 -0.68 -4.54 12.48
C ARG A 178 -1.97 -4.92 11.79
N LYS A 179 -3.05 -4.17 12.03
CA LYS A 179 -4.35 -4.44 11.40
C LYS A 179 -4.31 -3.97 9.93
N PRO A 180 -4.63 -4.84 8.95
CA PRO A 180 -4.66 -4.46 7.54
C PRO A 180 -5.63 -3.32 7.23
N LEU A 181 -6.77 -3.30 7.92
CA LEU A 181 -7.77 -2.25 7.74
C LEU A 181 -7.18 -0.89 8.14
N ASP A 182 -6.50 -0.80 9.28
CA ASP A 182 -5.94 0.45 9.78
C ASP A 182 -4.90 1.02 8.80
N ARG A 183 -4.04 0.18 8.22
CA ARG A 183 -3.14 0.58 7.13
C ARG A 183 -3.90 1.15 5.94
N ARG A 184 -4.99 0.50 5.53
CA ARG A 184 -5.82 0.99 4.42
C ARG A 184 -6.51 2.30 4.75
N ILE A 185 -6.96 2.49 5.99
CA ILE A 185 -7.54 3.77 6.41
C ILE A 185 -6.47 4.87 6.41
N TYR A 186 -5.27 4.61 6.92
CA TYR A 186 -4.14 5.54 6.83
C TYR A 186 -3.83 5.96 5.38
N GLU A 187 -3.89 5.01 4.45
CA GLU A 187 -3.70 5.30 3.03
C GLU A 187 -4.78 6.26 2.50
N LEU A 188 -6.04 5.98 2.82
CA LEU A 188 -7.19 6.75 2.34
C LEU A 188 -7.34 8.13 2.98
N CYS A 189 -6.82 8.33 4.20
CA CYS A 189 -6.66 9.64 4.82
C CYS A 189 -5.71 10.48 3.96
N GLY A 190 -6.26 11.36 3.12
CA GLY A 190 -5.50 12.08 2.09
C GLY A 190 -4.63 13.22 2.63
N LYS A 191 -3.92 13.89 1.71
CA LYS A 191 -3.09 15.10 1.97
C LYS A 191 -3.91 16.32 2.42
N GLN A 192 -5.24 16.23 2.46
CA GLN A 192 -6.09 17.33 2.89
C GLN A 192 -6.13 17.36 4.41
N ALA A 193 -5.88 18.54 4.97
CA ALA A 193 -5.81 18.75 6.42
C ALA A 193 -7.08 18.36 7.17
N ASP A 194 -8.23 18.50 6.50
CA ASP A 194 -9.53 18.04 6.96
C ASP A 194 -10.13 17.14 5.88
N TRP A 195 -10.26 15.85 6.18
CA TRP A 195 -10.83 14.89 5.25
C TRP A 195 -12.03 14.22 5.89
N THR A 196 -13.21 14.52 5.36
CA THR A 196 -14.48 13.93 5.81
C THR A 196 -15.02 12.96 4.77
N VAL A 197 -15.34 11.74 5.20
CA VAL A 197 -15.90 10.71 4.32
C VAL A 197 -17.08 10.01 4.98
N PHE A 198 -18.11 9.73 4.19
CA PHE A 198 -19.21 8.87 4.61
C PHE A 198 -18.71 7.44 4.84
N LEU A 199 -19.19 6.78 5.88
CA LEU A 199 -18.78 5.44 6.25
C LEU A 199 -19.02 4.41 5.13
N ASP A 200 -20.13 4.54 4.39
CA ASP A 200 -20.49 3.62 3.31
C ASP A 200 -19.55 3.77 2.12
N LEU A 201 -19.16 5.01 1.81
CA LEU A 201 -18.16 5.28 0.77
C LEU A 201 -16.78 4.79 1.21
N LEU A 202 -16.42 4.97 2.48
CA LEU A 202 -15.16 4.48 3.02
C LEU A 202 -15.08 2.95 2.98
N HIS A 203 -16.17 2.25 3.34
CA HIS A 203 -16.27 0.79 3.27
C HIS A 203 -16.04 0.28 1.85
N LYS A 204 -16.64 0.94 0.85
CA LYS A 204 -16.40 0.65 -0.58
C LYS A 204 -14.94 0.91 -0.97
N LYS A 205 -14.38 2.08 -0.64
CA LYS A 205 -13.00 2.47 -0.97
C LYS A 205 -11.93 1.63 -0.27
N SER A 206 -12.22 1.10 0.92
CA SER A 206 -11.30 0.27 1.68
C SER A 206 -11.22 -1.16 1.12
N GLY A 207 -12.18 -1.59 0.29
CA GLY A 207 -12.25 -2.96 -0.22
C GLY A 207 -12.54 -4.00 0.88
N SER A 208 -13.16 -3.59 2.00
CA SER A 208 -13.45 -4.50 3.10
C SER A 208 -14.57 -5.48 2.73
N THR A 209 -14.35 -6.77 2.99
CA THR A 209 -15.37 -7.82 2.78
C THR A 209 -16.27 -8.02 4.00
N SER A 210 -16.00 -7.32 5.10
CA SER A 210 -16.84 -7.37 6.30
C SER A 210 -18.19 -6.68 6.07
N THR A 211 -19.19 -7.03 6.88
CA THR A 211 -20.47 -6.29 6.87
C THR A 211 -20.24 -4.84 7.32
N LEU A 212 -21.07 -3.92 6.83
CA LEU A 212 -20.98 -2.51 7.20
C LEU A 212 -21.05 -2.29 8.72
N TYR A 213 -21.81 -3.13 9.44
CA TYR A 213 -21.87 -3.13 10.89
C TYR A 213 -20.52 -3.43 11.54
N ARG A 214 -19.86 -4.53 11.14
CA ARG A 214 -18.53 -4.90 11.66
C ARG A 214 -17.47 -3.88 11.27
N PHE A 215 -17.56 -3.35 10.05
CA PHE A 215 -16.70 -2.27 9.60
C PHE A 215 -16.83 -1.03 10.49
N ARG A 216 -18.06 -0.61 10.79
CA ARG A 216 -18.33 0.49 11.72
C ARG A 216 -17.70 0.26 13.08
N GLN A 217 -17.84 -0.94 13.62
CA GLN A 217 -17.25 -1.27 14.92
C GLN A 217 -15.72 -1.18 14.88
N ALA A 218 -15.08 -1.72 13.84
CA ALA A 218 -13.64 -1.65 13.65
C ALA A 218 -13.14 -0.20 13.53
N ILE A 219 -13.88 0.67 12.84
CA ILE A 219 -13.58 2.11 12.79
C ILE A 219 -13.72 2.75 14.17
N LYS A 220 -14.79 2.45 14.93
CA LYS A 220 -14.97 3.00 16.28
C LYS A 220 -13.84 2.58 17.21
N GLU A 221 -13.37 1.34 17.11
CA GLU A 221 -12.20 0.85 17.83
C GLU A 221 -10.91 1.60 17.43
N LEU A 222 -10.69 1.81 16.13
CA LEU A 222 -9.54 2.57 15.62
C LEU A 222 -9.54 4.03 16.08
N VAL A 223 -10.72 4.66 16.10
CA VAL A 223 -10.91 6.02 16.62
C VAL A 223 -10.62 6.08 18.12
N ALA A 224 -11.09 5.08 18.88
CA ALA A 224 -10.87 5.01 20.32
C ALA A 224 -9.40 4.78 20.69
N SER A 225 -8.68 3.94 19.94
CA SER A 225 -7.26 3.69 20.19
C SER A 225 -6.36 4.83 19.74
N ASN A 226 -6.76 5.58 18.70
CA ASN A 226 -6.01 6.72 18.15
C ASN A 226 -4.58 6.34 17.71
N ASP A 227 -4.42 5.08 17.29
CA ASP A 227 -3.13 4.47 16.91
C ASP A 227 -2.66 4.86 15.50
N LEU A 228 -3.49 5.57 14.71
CA LEU A 228 -3.09 6.01 13.38
C LEU A 228 -1.95 7.04 13.47
N PRO A 229 -0.81 6.80 12.78
CA PRO A 229 0.22 7.80 12.61
C PRO A 229 -0.35 9.02 11.87
N ASP A 230 0.19 10.22 12.11
CA ASP A 230 -0.18 11.51 11.49
C ASP A 230 -1.61 12.03 11.71
N TYR A 231 -2.59 11.15 11.85
CA TYR A 231 -3.99 11.48 11.82
C TYR A 231 -4.65 11.18 13.16
N ARG A 232 -5.52 12.08 13.62
CA ARG A 232 -6.52 11.79 14.64
C ARG A 232 -7.85 11.63 13.94
N LEU A 233 -8.46 10.44 14.08
CA LEU A 233 -9.80 10.22 13.56
C LEU A 233 -10.84 10.70 14.57
N GLN A 234 -11.91 11.28 14.04
CA GLN A 234 -13.11 11.61 14.79
C GLN A 234 -14.31 10.96 14.11
N TYR A 235 -15.11 10.25 14.90
CA TYR A 235 -16.31 9.57 14.42
C TYR A 235 -17.53 10.40 14.80
N TYR A 236 -18.32 10.79 13.80
CA TYR A 236 -19.56 11.52 14.00
C TYR A 236 -20.76 10.64 13.65
N GLU A 237 -21.65 10.47 14.63
CA GLU A 237 -22.94 9.81 14.47
C GLU A 237 -24.02 10.89 14.38
N LYS A 238 -24.53 11.17 13.18
CA LYS A 238 -25.67 12.07 13.04
C LYS A 238 -26.94 11.30 13.43
N LYS A 239 -27.54 11.65 14.58
CA LYS A 239 -28.89 11.19 14.97
C LYS A 239 -29.92 12.12 14.30
N ASP A 240 -30.36 11.78 13.09
CA ASP A 240 -31.56 12.39 12.50
C ASP A 240 -32.77 11.43 12.61
N ILE A 241 -33.92 12.02 12.95
CA ILE A 241 -35.21 11.37 13.30
C ILE A 241 -35.92 10.80 12.04
N THR A 242 -35.32 10.93 10.86
CA THR A 242 -35.83 10.43 9.58
C THR A 242 -34.86 9.43 8.94
N LYS A 243 -35.41 8.35 8.39
CA LYS A 243 -34.71 7.17 7.87
C LYS A 243 -33.71 7.50 6.75
N GLU A 244 -32.46 7.79 7.10
CA GLU A 244 -31.21 7.50 6.38
C GLU A 244 -30.05 8.15 7.13
N LYS A 245 -29.10 7.35 7.65
CA LYS A 245 -28.07 7.81 8.60
C LYS A 245 -26.71 8.00 7.91
N PRO A 246 -26.26 9.23 7.63
CA PRO A 246 -24.89 9.42 7.20
C PRO A 246 -23.97 9.49 8.42
N ASN A 247 -23.24 8.40 8.69
CA ASN A 247 -22.12 8.41 9.63
C ASN A 247 -20.87 8.87 8.89
N PHE A 248 -20.06 9.71 9.53
CA PHE A 248 -18.84 10.24 8.91
C PHE A 248 -17.63 10.04 9.79
N ILE A 249 -16.47 9.92 9.15
CA ILE A 249 -15.18 10.00 9.80
C ILE A 249 -14.51 11.26 9.28
N ASN A 250 -13.99 12.06 10.21
CA ASN A 250 -13.04 13.13 9.89
C ASN A 250 -11.63 12.67 10.30
N SER A 251 -10.63 12.87 9.46
CA SER A 251 -9.23 12.81 9.88
C SER A 251 -8.64 14.21 9.92
N VAL A 252 -8.11 14.60 11.08
CA VAL A 252 -7.37 15.85 11.29
C VAL A 252 -5.90 15.52 11.50
N GLU A 253 -5.02 16.25 10.81
CA GLU A 253 -3.57 16.12 10.96
C GLU A 253 -3.12 16.55 12.37
N LYS A 254 -2.33 15.72 13.06
CA LYS A 254 -1.96 15.91 14.47
C LYS A 254 -1.18 17.22 14.71
N GLU A 255 -0.43 17.73 13.73
CA GLU A 255 0.32 18.99 13.83
C GLU A 255 -0.59 20.23 13.95
N LYS A 256 -1.79 20.21 13.36
CA LYS A 256 -2.72 21.36 13.39
C LYS A 256 -3.44 21.55 14.73
N ILE A 257 -3.40 20.58 15.63
CA ILE A 257 -4.02 20.71 16.96
C ILE A 257 -3.18 21.65 17.85
N LEU A 258 -1.86 21.72 17.63
CA LEU A 258 -0.98 22.58 18.42
C LEU A 258 -1.10 24.08 18.08
N SER A 259 -1.68 24.45 16.92
CA SER A 259 -1.90 25.86 16.57
C SER A 259 -3.23 26.43 17.09
N TRP A 260 -4.06 25.62 17.76
CA TRP A 260 -5.29 26.06 18.44
C TRP A 260 -5.12 26.10 19.97
N ALA A 261 -3.96 25.68 20.49
CA ALA A 261 -3.62 25.63 21.91
C ALA A 261 -2.56 26.67 22.31
N LEU A 262 -2.24 27.61 21.42
CA LEU A 262 -1.45 28.83 21.64
C LEU A 262 -2.27 30.02 21.15
#